data_AF-A0A529S9V2-F1
#
_entry.id   AF-A0A529S9V2-F1
#
_cell.length_a   1.000
_cell.length_b   1.000
_cell.length_c   1.000
_cell.angle_alpha   90.00
_cell.angle_beta   90.00
_cell.angle_gamma   90.00
#
_symmetry.space_group_name_H-M   'P 1'
#
loop_
_entity.id
_entity.type
_entity.pdbx_description
1 polymer ?
#
loop_
_entity_poly.entity_id
_entity_poly.type
_entity_poly.pdbx_seq_one_letter_code
_entity_poly.pdbx_strand_id
1 'polypeptide(L)'
;AQDMLSSVLISRTWTSEAEHPISIMLSVLDQGHSLIIFPEGTRNTSDELLPFRSGLYNLSTARPDVELIPCWIENMSRVLPKGQFLPVPLL
;
A
#
# COMPACT_ATOMS: atom_id res chain seq x y z
N ALA A 1 9.92 -8.05 -11.44
CA ALA A 1 8.99 -7.79 -10.31
C ALA A 1 7.72 -7.10 -10.81
N GLN A 2 7.83 -5.91 -11.43
CA GLN A 2 6.71 -5.18 -12.04
C GLN A 2 5.80 -6.05 -12.92
N ASP A 3 6.36 -6.78 -13.88
CA ASP A 3 5.56 -7.58 -14.81
C ASP A 3 5.07 -8.93 -14.24
N MET A 4 5.64 -9.38 -13.11
CA MET A 4 5.27 -10.67 -12.49
C MET A 4 4.25 -10.51 -11.37
N LEU A 5 4.20 -9.35 -10.70
CA LEU A 5 3.36 -9.09 -9.52
C LEU A 5 2.45 -7.87 -9.69
N SER A 6 2.40 -7.27 -10.90
CA SER A 6 1.64 -6.04 -11.18
C SER A 6 1.94 -4.92 -10.17
N SER A 7 3.22 -4.80 -9.78
CA SER A 7 3.62 -3.90 -8.70
C SER A 7 3.81 -2.46 -9.19
N VAL A 8 3.25 -1.49 -8.48
CA VAL A 8 3.50 -0.06 -8.73
C VAL A 8 4.69 0.41 -7.90
N LEU A 9 5.75 0.91 -8.55
CA LEU A 9 6.93 1.43 -7.85
C LEU A 9 6.72 2.90 -7.49
N ILE A 10 6.96 3.24 -6.23
CA ILE A 10 6.75 4.58 -5.68
C ILE A 10 8.04 5.06 -5.02
N SER A 11 8.54 6.21 -5.43
CA SER A 11 9.68 6.85 -4.76
C SER A 11 9.21 7.59 -3.50
N ARG A 12 10.00 7.49 -2.42
CA ARG A 12 9.76 8.24 -1.17
C ARG A 12 10.16 9.71 -1.27
N THR A 13 11.05 10.01 -2.20
CA THR A 13 11.54 11.34 -2.50
C THR A 13 11.48 11.50 -4.01
N TRP A 14 10.76 12.51 -4.45
CA TRP A 14 10.61 12.82 -5.86
C TRP A 14 11.01 14.27 -6.09
N THR A 15 11.52 14.54 -7.28
CA THR A 15 11.96 15.89 -7.68
C THR A 15 11.16 16.46 -8.83
N SER A 16 10.34 15.62 -9.48
CA SER A 16 9.46 16.02 -10.58
C SER A 16 8.04 15.52 -10.35
N GLU A 17 7.08 16.17 -11.02
CA GLU A 17 5.67 15.77 -10.96
C GLU A 17 5.43 14.38 -11.57
N ALA A 18 6.23 13.98 -12.56
CA ALA A 18 6.15 12.65 -13.16
C ALA A 18 6.47 11.52 -12.17
N GLU A 19 7.23 11.82 -11.11
CA GLU A 19 7.58 10.89 -10.04
C GLU A 19 6.60 10.98 -8.85
N HIS A 20 5.61 11.87 -8.91
CA HIS A 20 4.71 12.12 -7.80
C HIS A 20 3.85 10.88 -7.50
N PRO A 21 3.92 10.31 -6.28
CA PRO A 21 3.28 9.04 -5.95
C PRO A 21 1.78 8.96 -6.26
N ILE A 22 1.06 10.05 -6.00
CA ILE A 22 -0.39 10.11 -6.22
C ILE A 22 -0.70 10.08 -7.71
N SER A 23 0.08 10.81 -8.51
CA SER A 23 -0.10 10.92 -9.95
C SER A 23 0.13 9.56 -10.63
N ILE A 24 1.13 8.81 -10.16
CA ILE A 24 1.38 7.43 -10.58
C ILE A 24 0.21 6.51 -10.22
N MET A 25 -0.24 6.53 -8.96
CA MET A 25 -1.36 5.67 -8.51
C MET A 25 -2.67 5.99 -9.26
N LEU A 26 -2.97 7.27 -9.50
CA LEU A 26 -4.15 7.66 -10.28
C LEU A 26 -4.11 7.12 -11.71
N SER A 27 -2.95 7.19 -12.37
CA SER A 27 -2.78 6.62 -13.71
C SER A 27 -3.08 5.11 -13.76
N VAL A 28 -2.74 4.38 -12.69
CA VAL A 28 -3.03 2.93 -12.60
C VAL A 28 -4.53 2.68 -12.43
N LEU A 29 -5.21 3.49 -11.58
CA LEU A 29 -6.67 3.41 -11.43
C LEU A 29 -7.39 3.76 -12.74
N ASP A 30 -6.91 4.77 -13.48
CA ASP A 30 -7.48 5.21 -14.76
C ASP A 30 -7.37 4.15 -15.86
N GLN A 31 -6.39 3.25 -15.74
CA GLN A 31 -6.24 2.08 -16.61
C GLN A 31 -7.22 0.94 -16.24
N GLY A 32 -8.05 1.12 -15.21
CA GLY A 32 -9.03 0.14 -14.75
C GLY A 32 -8.48 -0.91 -13.81
N HIS A 33 -7.26 -0.72 -13.28
CA HIS A 33 -6.66 -1.64 -12.32
C HIS A 33 -7.08 -1.32 -10.89
N SER A 34 -7.19 -2.35 -10.06
CA SER A 34 -7.34 -2.20 -8.62
C SER A 34 -5.98 -1.96 -7.94
N LEU A 35 -5.97 -1.17 -6.86
CA LEU A 35 -4.78 -0.92 -6.05
C LEU A 35 -4.95 -1.50 -4.65
N ILE A 36 -3.92 -2.19 -4.16
CA ILE A 36 -3.78 -2.56 -2.76
C ILE A 36 -2.81 -1.55 -2.13
N ILE A 37 -3.26 -0.83 -1.11
CA ILE A 37 -2.47 0.18 -0.42
C ILE A 37 -2.45 -0.06 1.09
N PHE A 38 -1.30 0.18 1.71
CA PHE A 38 -1.15 0.21 3.16
C PHE A 38 -1.07 1.67 3.59
N PRO A 39 -2.17 2.27 4.08
CA PRO A 39 -2.29 3.72 4.24
C PRO A 39 -1.33 4.32 5.28
N GLU A 40 -0.75 3.50 6.16
CA GLU A 40 0.27 3.90 7.13
C GLU A 40 1.62 4.22 6.46
N GLY A 41 1.91 3.59 5.31
CA GLY A 41 3.13 3.76 4.53
C GLY A 41 4.38 3.10 5.13
N THR A 42 4.23 2.32 6.21
CA THR A 42 5.32 1.57 6.86
C THR A 42 4.81 0.24 7.40
N ARG A 43 5.72 -0.69 7.69
CA ARG A 43 5.36 -1.94 8.37
C ARG A 43 5.06 -1.63 9.83
N ASN A 44 3.83 -1.91 10.24
CA ASN A 44 3.43 -1.91 11.63
C ASN A 44 4.02 -3.12 12.37
N THR A 45 4.57 -2.89 13.57
CA THR A 45 5.14 -3.93 14.44
C THR A 45 4.46 -4.01 15.80
N SER A 46 3.49 -3.13 16.04
CA SER A 46 2.62 -3.15 17.21
C SER A 46 1.26 -3.75 16.84
N ASP A 47 0.44 -4.03 17.85
CA ASP A 47 -0.95 -4.48 17.67
C ASP A 47 -1.93 -3.29 17.45
N GLU A 48 -1.44 -2.05 17.56
CA GLU A 48 -2.23 -0.83 17.36
C GLU A 48 -2.15 -0.33 15.91
N LEU A 49 -3.27 0.17 15.37
CA LEU A 49 -3.33 0.79 14.05
C LEU A 49 -2.50 2.08 14.00
N LEU A 50 -1.61 2.23 13.02
CA LEU A 50 -0.86 3.49 12.87
C LEU A 50 -1.71 4.56 12.16
N PRO A 51 -1.39 5.85 12.36
CA PRO A 51 -2.07 6.93 11.65
C PRO A 51 -1.95 6.79 10.14
N PHE A 52 -3.08 7.01 9.45
CA PHE A 52 -3.11 6.99 8.00
C PHE A 52 -2.44 8.23 7.41
N ARG A 53 -1.73 8.05 6.30
CA ARG A 53 -1.21 9.14 5.48
C ARG A 53 -2.34 9.70 4.61
N SER A 54 -2.19 10.96 4.21
CA SER A 54 -3.17 11.69 3.37
C SER A 54 -3.33 11.14 1.96
N GLY A 55 -2.45 10.24 1.51
CA GLY A 55 -2.52 9.65 0.17
C GLY A 55 -3.85 8.97 -0.13
N LEU A 56 -4.42 8.24 0.84
CA LEU A 56 -5.74 7.61 0.69
C LEU A 56 -6.84 8.66 0.44
N TYR A 57 -6.85 9.74 1.22
CA TYR A 57 -7.81 10.84 1.06
C TYR A 57 -7.69 11.53 -0.31
N ASN A 58 -6.45 11.76 -0.75
CA ASN A 58 -6.21 12.40 -2.05
C ASN A 58 -6.70 11.52 -3.21
N LEU A 59 -6.47 10.21 -3.13
CA LEU A 59 -6.96 9.25 -4.12
C LEU A 59 -8.49 9.21 -4.16
N SER A 60 -9.14 9.10 -3.00
CA SER A 60 -10.61 9.02 -2.93
C SER A 60 -11.29 10.31 -3.39
N THR A 61 -10.66 11.46 -3.13
CA THR A 61 -11.18 12.76 -3.59
C THR A 61 -11.04 12.91 -5.10
N ALA A 62 -9.92 12.44 -5.67
CA ALA A 62 -9.66 12.54 -7.10
C ALA A 62 -10.45 11.53 -7.94
N ARG A 63 -10.81 10.37 -7.36
CA ARG A 63 -11.60 9.30 -7.99
C ARG A 63 -12.73 8.83 -7.07
N PRO A 64 -13.79 9.66 -6.90
CA PRO A 64 -14.90 9.34 -6.02
C PRO A 64 -15.75 8.16 -6.51
N ASP A 65 -15.60 7.79 -7.79
CA ASP A 65 -16.22 6.65 -8.45
C ASP A 65 -15.52 5.32 -8.15
N VAL A 66 -14.28 5.35 -7.67
CA VAL A 66 -13.53 4.15 -7.27
C VAL A 66 -13.93 3.74 -5.86
N GLU A 67 -14.42 2.51 -5.71
CA GLU A 67 -14.84 1.96 -4.42
C GLU A 67 -13.64 1.69 -3.49
N LEU A 68 -13.74 2.15 -2.25
CA LEU A 68 -12.77 1.84 -1.20
C LEU A 68 -13.21 0.59 -0.43
N ILE A 69 -12.43 -0.48 -0.53
CA ILE A 69 -12.67 -1.73 0.20
C ILE A 69 -11.74 -1.78 1.43
N PRO A 70 -12.26 -1.57 2.66
CA PRO A 70 -11.44 -1.67 3.87
C PRO A 70 -11.13 -3.14 4.19
N CYS A 71 -9.85 -3.42 4.44
CA CYS A 71 -9.36 -4.74 4.84
C CYS A 71 -8.58 -4.63 6.16
N TRP A 72 -8.95 -5.44 7.14
CA TRP A 72 -8.25 -5.54 8.42
C TRP A 72 -7.39 -6.80 8.46
N ILE A 73 -6.13 -6.67 8.91
CA ILE A 73 -5.18 -7.78 8.94
C ILE A 73 -4.62 -7.90 10.36
N GLU A 74 -4.89 -9.02 11.02
CA GLU A 74 -4.41 -9.31 12.38
C GLU A 74 -3.24 -10.30 12.37
N ASN A 75 -2.50 -10.34 13.48
CA ASN A 75 -1.50 -11.38 13.77
C ASN A 75 -0.34 -11.49 12.75
N MET A 76 -0.02 -10.41 12.01
CA MET A 76 1.09 -10.37 11.04
C MET A 76 2.47 -10.66 11.66
N SER A 77 2.66 -10.38 12.95
CA SER A 77 3.91 -10.60 13.69
C SER A 77 4.24 -12.09 13.87
N ARG A 78 3.24 -12.97 13.80
CA ARG A 78 3.37 -14.41 14.00
C ARG A 78 3.78 -15.18 12.74
N VAL A 79 3.43 -14.68 11.55
CA VAL A 79 3.66 -15.39 10.28
C VAL A 79 5.09 -15.20 9.76
N LEU A 80 5.74 -14.06 10.02
CA LEU A 80 7.12 -13.79 9.62
C LEU A 80 7.77 -12.70 10.51
N PRO A 81 8.45 -13.08 11.60
CA PRO A 81 9.17 -12.15 12.47
C PRO A 81 10.18 -11.33 11.68
N LYS A 82 10.33 -10.04 12.05
CA LYS A 82 11.28 -9.14 11.39
C LYS A 82 12.71 -9.71 11.57
N GLY A 83 13.38 -10.04 10.47
CA GLY A 83 14.75 -10.61 10.49
C GLY A 83 14.85 -12.12 10.27
N GLN A 84 13.74 -12.83 10.10
CA GLN A 84 13.74 -14.24 9.72
C GLN A 84 13.26 -14.46 8.28
N PHE A 85 13.91 -15.37 7.57
CA PHE A 85 13.60 -15.69 6.16
C PHE A 85 12.59 -16.83 6.00
N LEU A 86 12.34 -17.61 7.06
CA LEU A 86 11.44 -18.75 7.01
C LEU A 86 10.16 -18.43 7.79
N PRO A 87 8.97 -18.47 7.16
CA PRO A 87 7.71 -18.49 7.90
C PRO A 87 7.69 -19.75 8.78
N VAL A 88 7.55 -19.56 10.09
CA VAL A 88 7.43 -20.70 11.02
C VAL A 88 5.99 -21.21 10.93
N PRO A 89 5.76 -22.53 10.86
CA PRO A 89 4.40 -23.07 10.89
C PRO A 89 3.70 -22.62 12.16
N LEU A 90 2.56 -21.95 12.02
CA LEU A 90 1.68 -21.63 13.14
C LEU A 90 0.88 -22.89 13.48
N LEU A 91 1.16 -23.48 14.64
CA LEU A 91 0.29 -24.45 15.32
C LEU A 91 -0.65 -23.70 16.28
#